data_AF-A0A845X851-F1
#
_entry.id   AF-A0A845X851-F1
#
_cell.length_a   1.000
_cell.length_b   1.000
_cell.length_c   1.000
_cell.angle_alpha   90.00
_cell.angle_beta   90.00
_cell.angle_gamma   90.00
#
_symmetry.space_group_name_H-M   'P 1'
#
loop_
_entity.id
_entity.type
_entity.pdbx_description
1 polymer ?
#
loop_
_entity_poly.entity_id
_entity_poly.type
_entity_poly.pdbx_seq_one_letter_code
_entity_poly.pdbx_strand_id
1 'polypeptide(L)'
;MFRLLTLPLLWIPAIAIPNVALAVVTQPVSPPLPPSHQAQPQECAPGLLGCPPRNRACHPDVIACPDRGSNRFDWLAQPIPYVVSPRRTQILEPQPILRWLPVPGARQYNVILQGEGLHWQVETTETAIQYNGDTPLIPGGNYQVIIEADTGESSLDEPDHLGGVSFELLTTQAQQDFRHQLQQLQADPATGPEAIANLYLTHGLLAAGITQLEALWQTQPTSARAIQLGNLYFEWLFLPTLAQPYYEQALTLSGDTPSLEQAVILTQLGHVRAVMHDAEGAIVYWRSAQAVYKTLGDAEQIEQLETYIEQEKALL
;
A
#
# COMPACT_ATOMS: atom_id res chain seq x y z
N MET A 1 -37.02 51.70 -13.21
CA MET A 1 -36.36 50.87 -12.18
C MET A 1 -37.43 49.98 -11.56
N PHE A 2 -37.08 48.72 -11.28
CA PHE A 2 -37.94 47.54 -11.06
C PHE A 2 -38.53 46.90 -12.33
N ARG A 3 -37.77 45.97 -12.91
CA ARG A 3 -38.25 44.92 -13.82
C ARG A 3 -38.34 43.61 -13.01
N LEU A 4 -39.56 43.08 -12.86
CA LEU A 4 -39.81 41.70 -12.45
C LEU A 4 -39.40 40.76 -13.58
N LEU A 5 -38.61 39.74 -13.27
CA LEU A 5 -38.34 38.60 -14.14
C LEU A 5 -39.06 37.38 -13.55
N THR A 6 -40.15 37.00 -14.18
CA THR A 6 -40.94 35.80 -13.93
C THR A 6 -40.36 34.62 -14.71
N LEU A 7 -40.06 33.53 -14.01
CA LEU A 7 -39.69 32.23 -14.57
C LEU A 7 -40.93 31.55 -15.19
N PRO A 8 -40.87 31.00 -16.41
CA PRO A 8 -41.97 30.22 -16.96
C PRO A 8 -41.99 28.78 -16.40
N LEU A 9 -43.15 28.36 -15.90
CA LEU A 9 -43.49 26.96 -15.63
C LEU A 9 -43.46 26.18 -16.95
N LEU A 10 -42.61 25.16 -17.04
CA LEU A 10 -42.65 24.18 -18.11
C LEU A 10 -43.63 23.06 -17.77
N TRP A 11 -44.52 22.84 -18.73
CA TRP A 11 -45.66 21.93 -18.75
C TRP A 11 -45.18 20.50 -18.99
N ILE A 12 -45.52 19.57 -18.08
CA ILE A 12 -45.26 18.12 -18.24
C ILE A 12 -46.54 17.49 -18.81
N PRO A 13 -46.53 16.86 -20.00
CA PRO A 13 -47.69 16.15 -20.51
C PRO A 13 -47.90 14.83 -19.77
N ALA A 14 -49.17 14.57 -19.42
CA ALA A 14 -49.64 13.35 -18.77
C ALA A 14 -49.44 12.13 -19.69
N ILE A 15 -48.68 11.13 -19.21
CA ILE A 15 -48.55 9.83 -19.85
C ILE A 15 -49.68 8.93 -19.35
N ALA A 16 -50.51 8.47 -20.27
CA ALA A 16 -51.59 7.52 -20.03
C ALA A 16 -51.03 6.14 -19.65
N ILE A 17 -51.47 5.61 -18.52
CA ILE A 17 -51.18 4.26 -18.04
C ILE A 17 -52.21 3.30 -18.68
N PRO A 18 -51.81 2.30 -19.48
CA PRO A 18 -52.75 1.27 -19.91
C PRO A 18 -53.05 0.30 -18.77
N ASN A 19 -54.34 0.00 -18.59
CA ASN A 19 -54.88 -1.02 -17.70
C ASN A 19 -54.26 -2.39 -18.00
N VAL A 20 -53.52 -2.94 -17.04
CA VAL A 20 -53.11 -4.35 -17.04
C VAL A 20 -54.09 -5.14 -16.18
N ALA A 21 -54.73 -6.12 -16.81
CA ALA A 21 -55.64 -7.06 -16.17
C ALA A 21 -54.90 -7.90 -15.11
N LEU A 22 -55.50 -8.04 -13.93
CA LEU A 22 -55.06 -8.95 -12.88
C LEU A 22 -55.23 -10.40 -13.35
N ALA A 23 -54.13 -11.04 -13.76
CA ALA A 23 -54.03 -12.48 -13.82
C ALA A 23 -53.63 -12.99 -12.42
N VAL A 24 -54.55 -13.71 -11.76
CA VAL A 24 -54.24 -14.46 -10.54
C VAL A 24 -53.36 -15.65 -10.95
N VAL A 25 -52.05 -15.50 -10.77
CA VAL A 25 -51.11 -16.62 -10.85
C VAL A 25 -51.11 -17.31 -9.50
N THR A 26 -51.73 -18.49 -9.43
CA THR A 26 -51.58 -19.41 -8.31
C THR A 26 -50.14 -19.93 -8.31
N GLN A 27 -49.34 -19.51 -7.33
CA GLN A 27 -47.98 -20.00 -7.14
C GLN A 27 -48.00 -21.50 -6.79
N PRO A 28 -47.09 -22.33 -7.33
CA PRO A 28 -46.90 -23.67 -6.82
C PRO A 28 -46.32 -23.61 -5.40
N VAL A 29 -46.91 -24.40 -4.51
CA VAL A 29 -46.47 -24.57 -3.12
C VAL A 29 -45.04 -25.13 -3.12
N SER A 30 -44.10 -24.35 -2.59
CA SER A 30 -42.71 -24.77 -2.39
C SER A 30 -42.64 -26.01 -1.48
N PRO A 31 -41.76 -26.99 -1.77
CA PRO A 31 -41.54 -28.11 -0.86
C PRO A 31 -40.91 -27.64 0.47
N PRO A 32 -41.15 -28.35 1.58
CA PRO A 32 -40.64 -27.96 2.89
C PRO A 32 -39.11 -27.95 2.92
N LEU A 33 -38.55 -26.91 3.54
CA LEU A 33 -37.12 -26.73 3.76
C LEU A 33 -36.52 -27.95 4.50
N PRO A 34 -35.33 -28.43 4.09
CA PRO A 34 -34.64 -29.47 4.83
C PRO A 34 -34.20 -28.97 6.21
N PRO A 35 -34.04 -29.87 7.20
CA PRO A 35 -33.70 -29.50 8.57
C PRO A 35 -32.36 -28.75 8.61
N SER A 36 -32.34 -27.72 9.45
CA SER A 36 -31.21 -26.85 9.73
C SER A 36 -29.93 -27.64 10.03
N HIS A 37 -29.07 -27.79 9.02
CA HIS A 37 -27.66 -28.02 9.26
C HIS A 37 -27.11 -26.77 9.94
N GLN A 38 -26.55 -26.99 11.13
CA GLN A 38 -25.79 -26.00 11.89
C GLN A 38 -24.92 -25.19 10.93
N ALA A 39 -25.08 -23.86 10.97
CA ALA A 39 -24.21 -22.96 10.25
C ALA A 39 -22.77 -23.19 10.75
N GLN A 40 -22.00 -23.95 9.98
CA GLN A 40 -20.56 -23.91 10.08
C GLN A 40 -20.14 -22.48 9.73
N PRO A 41 -19.25 -21.85 10.52
CA PRO A 41 -18.78 -20.51 10.21
C PRO A 41 -18.14 -20.55 8.82
N GLN A 42 -18.59 -19.67 7.93
CA GLN A 42 -18.06 -19.52 6.57
C GLN A 42 -16.53 -19.38 6.65
N GLU A 43 -15.81 -20.40 6.19
CA GLU A 43 -14.36 -20.36 6.00
C GLU A 43 -14.06 -19.34 4.89
N CYS A 44 -13.29 -18.30 5.23
CA CYS A 44 -12.92 -17.25 4.30
C CYS A 44 -11.85 -17.75 3.31
N ALA A 45 -12.04 -17.45 2.02
CA ALA A 45 -11.08 -17.75 0.97
C ALA A 45 -9.83 -16.82 1.06
N PRO A 46 -8.61 -17.30 0.76
CA PRO A 46 -7.41 -16.47 0.80
C PRO A 46 -7.41 -15.44 -0.35
N GLY A 47 -7.06 -14.18 -0.05
CA GLY A 47 -6.74 -13.16 -1.08
C GLY A 47 -7.63 -11.91 -1.15
N LEU A 48 -8.56 -11.71 -0.21
CA LEU A 48 -9.38 -10.48 -0.11
C LEU A 48 -9.18 -9.81 1.25
N LEU A 49 -9.13 -8.47 1.25
CA LEU A 49 -8.91 -7.61 2.42
C LEU A 49 -9.82 -8.01 3.60
N GLY A 50 -9.23 -8.16 4.79
CA GLY A 50 -9.97 -8.19 6.07
C GLY A 50 -9.97 -9.50 6.84
N CYS A 51 -9.27 -10.55 6.40
CA CYS A 51 -9.07 -11.74 7.23
C CYS A 51 -7.76 -11.65 8.01
N PRO A 52 -7.77 -11.60 9.35
CA PRO A 52 -6.54 -11.76 10.11
C PRO A 52 -5.98 -13.16 9.84
N PRO A 53 -4.69 -13.31 9.48
CA PRO A 53 -4.11 -14.62 9.32
C PRO A 53 -4.24 -15.38 10.64
N ARG A 54 -5.05 -16.45 10.66
CA ARG A 54 -5.03 -17.45 11.74
C ARG A 54 -3.78 -18.32 11.58
N ASN A 55 -2.61 -17.72 11.74
CA ASN A 55 -1.46 -18.39 12.33
C ASN A 55 -0.39 -17.37 12.72
N ARG A 56 0.13 -17.51 13.94
CA ARG A 56 1.27 -16.75 14.46
C ARG A 56 2.54 -17.21 13.75
N ALA A 57 2.80 -16.67 12.57
CA ALA A 57 4.09 -16.63 11.90
C ALA A 57 3.86 -15.89 10.57
N CYS A 58 4.78 -14.99 10.21
CA CYS A 58 4.74 -14.23 8.96
C CYS A 58 4.58 -15.16 7.75
N HIS A 59 4.20 -14.54 6.63
CA HIS A 59 4.11 -15.18 5.32
C HIS A 59 5.33 -16.08 5.03
N PRO A 60 5.15 -17.33 4.56
CA PRO A 60 6.22 -18.32 4.42
C PRO A 60 7.35 -17.89 3.47
N ASP A 61 7.09 -16.93 2.57
CA ASP A 61 8.10 -16.40 1.65
C ASP A 61 8.96 -15.26 2.23
N VAL A 62 8.70 -14.86 3.49
CA VAL A 62 9.54 -13.91 4.23
C VAL A 62 10.50 -14.71 5.11
N ILE A 63 11.69 -14.98 4.58
CA ILE A 63 12.78 -15.61 5.35
C ILE A 63 13.11 -14.69 6.54
N ALA A 64 12.75 -15.17 7.73
CA ALA A 64 12.87 -14.53 9.05
C ALA A 64 11.85 -13.41 9.34
N CYS A 65 10.84 -13.73 10.14
CA CYS A 65 10.17 -12.74 10.98
C CYS A 65 11.20 -12.15 11.95
N PRO A 66 11.52 -10.85 11.88
CA PRO A 66 12.38 -10.26 12.89
C PRO A 66 11.65 -10.15 14.23
N ASP A 67 12.27 -10.71 15.26
CA ASP A 67 11.95 -10.42 16.66
C ASP A 67 11.92 -8.90 16.86
N ARG A 68 10.81 -8.38 17.40
CA ARG A 68 10.59 -6.95 17.67
C ARG A 68 11.28 -6.55 18.97
N GLY A 69 12.58 -6.86 19.05
CA GLY A 69 13.49 -6.46 20.12
C GLY A 69 14.36 -5.31 19.65
N SER A 70 14.31 -4.21 20.42
CA SER A 70 15.27 -3.11 20.56
C SER A 70 16.51 -3.11 19.64
N ASN A 71 16.65 -2.06 18.83
CA ASN A 71 17.86 -1.59 18.09
C ASN A 71 17.81 -1.68 16.55
N ARG A 72 16.65 -1.95 15.92
CA ARG A 72 16.54 -2.04 14.46
C ARG A 72 16.00 -0.77 13.76
N PHE A 73 15.94 0.38 14.44
CA PHE A 73 15.35 1.58 13.83
C PHE A 73 16.08 2.90 14.13
N ASP A 74 17.21 2.90 14.84
CA ASP A 74 18.04 4.08 15.21
C ASP A 74 18.44 4.98 14.03
N TRP A 75 18.29 4.49 12.79
CA TRP A 75 18.72 5.15 11.56
C TRP A 75 17.64 5.92 10.80
N LEU A 76 16.36 5.72 11.08
CA LEU A 76 15.26 6.31 10.30
C LEU A 76 15.08 7.82 10.52
N ALA A 77 15.91 8.40 11.39
CA ALA A 77 16.02 9.84 11.61
C ALA A 77 17.12 10.51 10.77
N GLN A 78 17.93 9.74 10.02
CA GLN A 78 19.02 10.34 9.23
C GLN A 78 18.49 10.94 7.92
N PRO A 79 18.80 12.21 7.62
CA PRO A 79 18.38 12.88 6.39
C PRO A 79 19.23 12.44 5.19
N ILE A 80 19.18 11.17 4.82
CA ILE A 80 19.91 10.59 3.69
C ILE A 80 18.98 10.43 2.48
N PRO A 81 19.50 10.33 1.24
CA PRO A 81 18.69 10.19 0.04
C PRO A 81 18.18 8.75 -0.13
N TYR A 82 17.22 8.33 0.71
CA TYR A 82 16.63 6.99 0.64
C TYR A 82 16.10 6.69 -0.76
N VAL A 83 16.59 5.61 -1.36
CA VAL A 83 16.05 5.11 -2.63
C VAL A 83 14.61 4.68 -2.40
N VAL A 84 13.69 5.15 -3.24
CA VAL A 84 12.26 4.83 -3.19
C VAL A 84 11.90 3.83 -4.29
N SER A 85 12.48 3.97 -5.48
CA SER A 85 12.24 3.05 -6.60
C SER A 85 13.42 3.05 -7.58
N PRO A 86 13.74 1.91 -8.21
CA PRO A 86 13.34 0.58 -7.80
C PRO A 86 14.05 0.19 -6.49
N ARG A 87 13.32 -0.45 -5.58
CA ARG A 87 13.82 -0.90 -4.28
C ARG A 87 13.13 -2.19 -3.91
N ARG A 88 13.91 -3.24 -3.59
CA ARG A 88 13.38 -4.54 -3.11
C ARG A 88 12.29 -5.10 -4.03
N THR A 89 12.49 -4.96 -5.34
CA THR A 89 11.46 -5.20 -6.34
C THR A 89 12.05 -5.93 -7.52
N GLN A 90 11.20 -6.64 -8.25
CA GLN A 90 11.47 -6.95 -9.65
C GLN A 90 11.01 -5.78 -10.52
N ILE A 91 11.56 -5.65 -11.72
CA ILE A 91 11.09 -4.71 -12.74
C ILE A 91 10.83 -5.43 -14.07
N LEU A 92 9.87 -4.91 -14.82
CA LEU A 92 9.48 -5.48 -16.12
C LEU A 92 10.30 -4.92 -17.28
N GLU A 93 10.62 -3.63 -17.23
CA GLU A 93 11.27 -2.90 -18.33
C GLU A 93 12.73 -2.60 -17.99
N PRO A 94 13.66 -2.62 -18.98
CA PRO A 94 15.08 -2.39 -18.76
C PRO A 94 15.43 -0.91 -18.53
N GLN A 95 14.44 -0.03 -18.53
CA GLN A 95 14.58 1.40 -18.28
C GLN A 95 13.67 1.77 -17.11
N PRO A 96 14.09 1.56 -15.86
CA PRO A 96 13.31 1.96 -14.69
C PRO A 96 13.38 3.47 -14.42
N ILE A 97 12.33 3.99 -13.79
CA ILE A 97 12.38 5.30 -13.13
C ILE A 97 13.06 5.12 -11.77
N LEU A 98 14.17 5.84 -11.59
CA LEU A 98 14.92 5.94 -10.35
C LEU A 98 14.35 7.11 -9.53
N ARG A 99 13.93 6.88 -8.30
CA ARG A 99 13.34 7.89 -7.39
C ARG A 99 13.91 7.76 -5.99
N TRP A 100 14.16 8.88 -5.33
CA TRP A 100 14.67 8.93 -3.95
C TRP A 100 14.04 10.08 -3.14
N LEU A 101 14.24 10.07 -1.83
CA LEU A 101 13.84 11.17 -0.94
C LEU A 101 14.84 12.33 -1.01
N PRO A 102 14.37 13.59 -1.03
CA PRO A 102 15.26 14.74 -1.00
C PRO A 102 15.98 14.87 0.36
N VAL A 103 17.23 15.32 0.32
CA VAL A 103 18.02 15.70 1.50
C VAL A 103 17.88 17.21 1.73
N PRO A 104 17.54 17.67 2.96
CA PRO A 104 17.52 19.09 3.28
C PRO A 104 18.86 19.78 3.00
N GLY A 105 18.84 20.84 2.19
CA GLY A 105 20.05 21.60 1.83
C GLY A 105 20.77 21.09 0.59
N ALA A 106 20.46 19.87 0.12
CA ALA A 106 21.00 19.37 -1.13
C ALA A 106 20.41 20.12 -2.33
N ARG A 107 21.28 20.45 -3.29
CA ARG A 107 20.93 21.13 -4.54
C ARG A 107 21.18 20.25 -5.75
N GLN A 108 22.00 19.22 -5.60
CA GLN A 108 22.39 18.33 -6.67
C GLN A 108 22.61 16.93 -6.11
N TYR A 109 22.33 15.93 -6.94
CA TYR A 109 22.57 14.52 -6.65
C TYR A 109 23.44 13.91 -7.74
N ASN A 110 24.35 13.04 -7.31
CA ASN A 110 25.03 12.09 -8.16
C ASN A 110 24.28 10.75 -8.07
N VAL A 111 23.74 10.28 -9.18
CA VAL A 111 22.93 9.06 -9.26
C VAL A 111 23.73 7.99 -9.97
N ILE A 112 23.93 6.86 -9.29
CA ILE A 112 24.72 5.73 -9.78
C ILE A 112 23.79 4.52 -9.89
N LEU A 113 23.82 3.86 -11.05
CA LEU A 113 23.18 2.57 -11.28
C LEU A 113 24.26 1.54 -11.62
N GLN A 114 24.34 0.47 -10.83
CA GLN A 114 25.37 -0.55 -11.01
C GLN A 114 24.82 -1.97 -10.82
N GLY A 115 25.49 -2.95 -11.45
CA GLY A 115 25.12 -4.38 -11.39
C GLY A 115 25.40 -5.07 -12.72
N GLU A 116 25.68 -6.37 -12.72
CA GLU A 116 25.94 -7.15 -13.95
C GLU A 116 26.98 -6.53 -14.91
N GLY A 117 28.03 -5.89 -14.37
CA GLY A 117 29.05 -5.21 -15.18
C GLY A 117 28.63 -3.84 -15.73
N LEU A 118 27.39 -3.39 -15.49
CA LEU A 118 26.96 -2.02 -15.68
C LEU A 118 27.50 -1.14 -14.57
N HIS A 119 28.02 0.03 -14.95
CA HIS A 119 28.24 1.18 -14.07
C HIS A 119 27.85 2.44 -14.84
N TRP A 120 26.71 3.01 -14.49
CA TRP A 120 26.18 4.23 -15.08
C TRP A 120 26.05 5.30 -14.01
N GLN A 121 26.33 6.55 -14.38
CA GLN A 121 26.34 7.68 -13.47
C GLN A 121 25.82 8.93 -14.16
N VAL A 122 25.03 9.74 -13.45
CA VAL A 122 24.58 11.05 -13.93
C VAL A 122 24.39 12.01 -12.77
N GLU A 123 24.64 13.30 -13.02
CA GLU A 123 24.31 14.36 -12.08
C GLU A 123 22.95 14.99 -12.42
N THR A 124 22.14 15.31 -11.40
CA THR A 124 20.83 15.93 -11.58
C THR A 124 20.42 16.79 -10.37
N THR A 125 19.47 17.69 -10.58
CA THR A 125 18.80 18.45 -9.50
C THR A 125 17.44 17.87 -9.12
N GLU A 126 16.93 16.94 -9.92
CA GLU A 126 15.64 16.26 -9.70
C GLU A 126 15.79 15.16 -8.64
N THR A 127 14.67 14.69 -8.09
CA THR A 127 14.61 13.51 -7.19
C THR A 127 14.01 12.27 -7.85
N ALA A 128 13.73 12.36 -9.14
CA ALA A 128 13.30 11.27 -9.98
C ALA A 128 13.86 11.43 -11.39
N ILE A 129 14.47 10.37 -11.92
CA ILE A 129 14.99 10.34 -13.29
C ILE A 129 14.71 8.99 -13.95
N GLN A 130 14.51 9.02 -15.26
CA GLN A 130 14.43 7.81 -16.07
C GLN A 130 15.84 7.31 -16.37
N TYR A 131 16.12 6.03 -16.12
CA TYR A 131 17.36 5.44 -16.63
C TYR A 131 17.37 5.50 -18.16
N ASN A 132 18.39 6.15 -18.72
CA ASN A 132 18.55 6.43 -20.14
C ASN A 132 19.94 6.04 -20.68
N GLY A 133 20.66 5.16 -19.98
CA GLY A 133 21.96 4.68 -20.44
C GLY A 133 21.85 3.84 -21.72
N ASP A 134 22.88 3.92 -22.57
CA ASP A 134 22.93 3.17 -23.83
C ASP A 134 23.07 1.65 -23.61
N THR A 135 23.53 1.23 -22.44
CA THR A 135 23.68 -0.18 -22.08
C THR A 135 22.39 -0.67 -21.42
N PRO A 136 21.58 -1.52 -22.08
CA PRO A 136 20.34 -2.00 -21.47
C PRO A 136 20.63 -2.90 -20.27
N LEU A 137 19.73 -2.90 -19.29
CA LEU A 137 19.72 -3.91 -18.24
C LEU A 137 19.49 -5.30 -18.84
N ILE A 138 20.22 -6.28 -18.33
CA ILE A 138 20.21 -7.67 -18.78
C ILE A 138 19.08 -8.41 -18.06
N PRO A 139 18.20 -9.14 -18.76
CA PRO A 139 17.17 -9.97 -18.13
C PRO A 139 17.75 -10.97 -17.12
N GLY A 140 17.17 -11.04 -15.92
CA GLY A 140 17.66 -11.81 -14.78
C GLY A 140 18.80 -11.14 -14.00
N GLY A 141 19.22 -9.94 -14.41
CA GLY A 141 20.30 -9.20 -13.76
C GLY A 141 19.87 -8.51 -12.47
N ASN A 142 20.77 -8.45 -11.49
CA ASN A 142 20.56 -7.75 -10.22
C ASN A 142 21.31 -6.41 -10.20
N TYR A 143 20.61 -5.36 -9.76
CA TYR A 143 21.10 -3.98 -9.83
C TYR A 143 20.83 -3.22 -8.54
N GLN A 144 21.67 -2.24 -8.26
CA GLN A 144 21.54 -1.33 -7.13
C GLN A 144 21.60 0.12 -7.61
N VAL A 145 20.72 0.95 -7.05
CA VAL A 145 20.79 2.41 -7.17
C VAL A 145 21.52 2.96 -5.97
N ILE A 146 22.46 3.88 -6.20
CA ILE A 146 23.14 4.65 -5.16
C ILE A 146 22.92 6.13 -5.47
N ILE A 147 22.57 6.90 -4.43
CA ILE A 147 22.37 8.33 -4.52
C ILE A 147 23.34 9.02 -3.57
N GLU A 148 24.07 10.01 -4.06
CA GLU A 148 24.95 10.85 -3.24
C GLU A 148 24.50 12.30 -3.39
N ALA A 149 24.25 12.99 -2.29
CA ALA A 149 23.89 14.40 -2.28
C ALA A 149 25.16 15.28 -2.28
N ASP A 150 25.07 16.50 -2.83
CA ASP A 150 26.17 17.49 -2.77
C ASP A 150 26.51 17.96 -1.34
N THR A 151 25.64 17.67 -0.39
CA THR A 151 25.83 17.87 1.06
C THR A 151 26.69 16.78 1.71
N GLY A 152 26.92 15.65 1.03
CA GLY A 152 27.80 14.56 1.46
C GLY A 152 27.10 13.29 1.93
N GLU A 153 25.78 13.33 2.16
CA GLU A 153 24.98 12.17 2.54
C GLU A 153 24.78 11.21 1.36
N SER A 154 24.79 9.92 1.65
CA SER A 154 24.62 8.85 0.67
C SER A 154 23.46 7.93 1.03
N SER A 155 22.80 7.36 0.02
CA SER A 155 21.85 6.27 0.23
C SER A 155 22.51 5.01 0.81
N LEU A 156 23.85 4.92 0.75
CA LEU A 156 24.63 3.84 1.39
C LEU A 156 24.76 4.02 2.91
N ASP A 157 24.44 5.19 3.45
CA ASP A 157 24.39 5.42 4.89
C ASP A 157 23.14 4.77 5.52
N GLU A 158 22.22 4.27 4.69
CA GLU A 158 21.10 3.44 5.11
C GLU A 158 21.61 2.09 5.64
N PRO A 159 21.20 1.66 6.85
CA PRO A 159 21.62 0.38 7.38
C PRO A 159 21.16 -0.82 6.58
N ASP A 160 21.92 -1.91 6.74
CA ASP A 160 21.64 -3.16 6.06
C ASP A 160 20.24 -3.69 6.42
N HIS A 161 19.38 -3.77 5.41
CA HIS A 161 18.11 -4.46 5.49
C HIS A 161 18.26 -5.92 5.10
N LEU A 162 17.59 -6.83 5.82
CA LEU A 162 17.48 -8.23 5.39
C LEU A 162 16.88 -8.29 3.98
N GLY A 163 17.60 -8.85 3.02
CA GLY A 163 17.22 -8.87 1.60
C GLY A 163 17.71 -7.67 0.77
N GLY A 164 18.46 -6.73 1.36
CA GLY A 164 19.06 -5.59 0.67
C GLY A 164 18.05 -4.57 0.14
N VAL A 165 18.53 -3.66 -0.70
CA VAL A 165 17.71 -2.64 -1.38
C VAL A 165 17.79 -2.73 -2.91
N SER A 166 18.44 -3.76 -3.43
CA SER A 166 18.60 -4.01 -4.86
C SER A 166 17.28 -4.38 -5.55
N PHE A 167 17.32 -4.43 -6.87
CA PHE A 167 16.22 -4.85 -7.71
C PHE A 167 16.70 -5.79 -8.83
N GLU A 168 15.78 -6.55 -9.41
CA GLU A 168 16.07 -7.50 -10.46
C GLU A 168 15.24 -7.21 -11.71
N LEU A 169 15.84 -7.24 -12.90
CA LEU A 169 15.08 -7.25 -14.14
C LEU A 169 14.56 -8.66 -14.38
N LEU A 170 13.25 -8.84 -14.61
CA LEU A 170 12.66 -10.14 -14.91
C LEU A 170 13.40 -10.84 -16.06
N THR A 171 13.54 -12.18 -15.96
CA THR A 171 14.04 -13.00 -17.07
C THR A 171 13.14 -12.86 -18.30
N THR A 172 13.68 -13.10 -19.50
CA THR A 172 12.91 -12.98 -20.75
C THR A 172 11.63 -13.81 -20.75
N GLN A 173 11.67 -15.02 -20.19
CA GLN A 173 10.47 -15.87 -20.07
C GLN A 173 9.44 -15.25 -19.13
N ALA A 174 9.87 -14.82 -17.93
CA ALA A 174 8.98 -14.19 -16.96
C ALA A 174 8.37 -12.88 -17.49
N GLN A 175 9.13 -12.08 -18.25
CA GLN A 175 8.61 -10.88 -18.93
C GLN A 175 7.50 -11.24 -19.92
N GLN A 176 7.69 -12.28 -20.74
CA GLN A 176 6.69 -12.72 -21.72
C GLN A 176 5.42 -13.24 -21.04
N ASP A 177 5.58 -14.10 -20.03
CA ASP A 177 4.46 -14.66 -19.27
C ASP A 177 3.66 -13.57 -18.57
N PHE A 178 4.35 -12.62 -17.93
CA PHE A 178 3.71 -11.48 -17.27
C PHE A 178 2.98 -10.58 -18.27
N ARG A 179 3.60 -10.24 -19.41
CA ARG A 179 2.94 -9.41 -20.45
C ARG A 179 1.69 -10.09 -21.00
N HIS A 180 1.71 -11.40 -21.17
CA HIS A 180 0.53 -12.15 -21.60
C HIS A 180 -0.59 -12.08 -20.56
N GLN A 181 -0.29 -12.30 -19.27
CA GLN A 181 -1.29 -12.15 -18.19
C GLN A 181 -1.84 -10.72 -18.11
N LEU A 182 -0.97 -9.71 -18.19
CA LEU A 182 -1.37 -8.31 -18.17
C LEU A 182 -2.29 -7.98 -19.34
N GLN A 183 -1.96 -8.45 -20.56
CA GLN A 183 -2.79 -8.25 -21.75
C GLN A 183 -4.17 -8.90 -21.60
N GLN A 184 -4.24 -10.14 -21.07
CA GLN A 184 -5.50 -10.82 -20.81
C GLN A 184 -6.36 -10.06 -19.81
N LEU A 185 -5.74 -9.61 -18.71
CA LEU A 185 -6.42 -8.85 -17.66
C LEU A 185 -6.95 -7.51 -18.18
N GLN A 186 -6.17 -6.80 -19.00
CA GLN A 186 -6.57 -5.53 -19.61
C GLN A 186 -7.66 -5.67 -20.68
N ALA A 187 -7.79 -6.84 -21.31
CA ALA A 187 -8.81 -7.10 -22.32
C ALA A 187 -10.19 -7.41 -21.72
N ASP A 188 -10.25 -7.79 -20.44
CA ASP A 188 -11.51 -8.05 -19.75
C ASP A 188 -12.15 -6.72 -19.26
N PRO A 189 -13.32 -6.32 -19.80
CA PRO A 189 -13.99 -5.09 -19.39
C PRO A 189 -14.53 -5.12 -17.96
N ALA A 190 -14.59 -6.30 -17.32
CA ALA A 190 -14.96 -6.43 -15.91
C ALA A 190 -13.78 -6.15 -14.95
N THR A 191 -12.55 -6.02 -15.47
CA THR A 191 -11.36 -5.76 -14.68
C THR A 191 -11.42 -4.38 -14.02
N GLY A 192 -11.45 -4.38 -12.69
CA GLY A 192 -11.29 -3.16 -11.90
C GLY A 192 -9.85 -2.65 -11.92
N PRO A 193 -9.63 -1.34 -11.70
CA PRO A 193 -8.29 -0.74 -11.75
C PRO A 193 -7.30 -1.35 -10.73
N GLU A 194 -7.79 -1.82 -9.58
CA GLU A 194 -6.99 -2.49 -8.55
C GLU A 194 -6.39 -3.81 -9.01
N ALA A 195 -7.05 -4.51 -9.94
CA ALA A 195 -6.59 -5.83 -10.38
C ALA A 195 -5.23 -5.76 -11.07
N ILE A 196 -4.97 -4.68 -11.84
CA ILE A 196 -3.68 -4.47 -12.49
C ILE A 196 -2.59 -4.24 -11.44
N ALA A 197 -2.84 -3.38 -10.45
CA ALA A 197 -1.90 -3.16 -9.36
C ALA A 197 -1.60 -4.46 -8.60
N ASN A 198 -2.64 -5.24 -8.28
CA ASN A 198 -2.49 -6.52 -7.58
C ASN A 198 -1.72 -7.55 -8.43
N LEU A 199 -1.90 -7.56 -9.75
CA LEU A 199 -1.12 -8.41 -10.64
C LEU A 199 0.38 -8.09 -10.53
N TYR A 200 0.75 -6.80 -10.54
CA TYR A 200 2.15 -6.40 -10.33
C TYR A 200 2.67 -6.83 -8.95
N LEU A 201 1.92 -6.53 -7.89
CA LEU A 201 2.34 -6.82 -6.51
C LEU A 201 2.54 -8.32 -6.26
N THR A 202 1.64 -9.16 -6.76
CA THR A 202 1.73 -10.64 -6.62
C THR A 202 2.92 -11.24 -7.36
N HIS A 203 3.45 -10.55 -8.37
CA HIS A 203 4.66 -10.95 -9.11
C HIS A 203 5.93 -10.25 -8.58
N GLY A 204 5.89 -9.62 -7.40
CA GLY A 204 7.06 -8.94 -6.83
C GLY A 204 7.49 -7.67 -7.58
N LEU A 205 6.67 -7.18 -8.52
CA LEU A 205 6.88 -5.94 -9.26
C LEU A 205 6.38 -4.74 -8.43
N LEU A 206 6.88 -4.63 -7.19
CA LEU A 206 6.43 -3.66 -6.19
C LEU A 206 6.46 -2.21 -6.70
N ALA A 207 7.53 -1.79 -7.38
CA ALA A 207 7.63 -0.43 -7.91
C ALA A 207 6.50 -0.09 -8.91
N ALA A 208 6.17 -1.04 -9.79
CA ALA A 208 5.08 -0.87 -10.75
C ALA A 208 3.71 -0.91 -10.05
N GLY A 209 3.52 -1.85 -9.11
CA GLY A 209 2.30 -1.95 -8.32
C GLY A 209 2.01 -0.69 -7.50
N ILE A 210 3.02 -0.15 -6.81
CA ILE A 210 2.94 1.12 -6.08
C ILE A 210 2.59 2.26 -7.03
N THR A 211 3.26 2.36 -8.18
CA THR A 211 2.97 3.40 -9.18
C THR A 211 1.50 3.38 -9.63
N GLN A 212 0.94 2.18 -9.87
CA GLN A 212 -0.48 2.04 -10.21
C GLN A 212 -1.39 2.50 -9.05
N LEU A 213 -1.09 2.08 -7.82
CA LEU A 213 -1.87 2.47 -6.64
C LEU A 213 -1.78 3.97 -6.36
N GLU A 214 -0.63 4.61 -6.56
CA GLU A 214 -0.46 6.05 -6.41
C GLU A 214 -1.28 6.82 -7.45
N ALA A 215 -1.29 6.37 -8.71
CA ALA A 215 -2.13 6.98 -9.74
C ALA A 215 -3.64 6.86 -9.43
N LEU A 216 -4.07 5.71 -8.92
CA LEU A 216 -5.45 5.50 -8.47
C LEU A 216 -5.77 6.31 -7.22
N TRP A 217 -4.82 6.47 -6.30
CA TRP A 217 -4.96 7.31 -5.12
C TRP A 217 -5.23 8.77 -5.50
N GLN A 218 -4.50 9.30 -6.48
CA GLN A 218 -4.69 10.68 -6.95
C GLN A 218 -6.08 10.93 -7.56
N THR A 219 -6.69 9.91 -8.16
CA THR A 219 -7.95 10.06 -8.90
C THR A 219 -9.17 9.60 -8.12
N GLN A 220 -9.03 8.61 -7.26
CA GLN A 220 -10.12 7.96 -6.52
C GLN A 220 -9.68 7.54 -5.11
N PRO A 221 -9.30 8.46 -4.21
CA PRO A 221 -8.78 8.10 -2.89
C PRO A 221 -9.77 7.28 -2.07
N THR A 222 -9.30 6.20 -1.43
CA THR A 222 -10.09 5.35 -0.52
C THR A 222 -9.23 4.92 0.66
N SER A 223 -9.84 4.70 1.83
CA SER A 223 -9.11 4.25 3.02
C SER A 223 -8.35 2.94 2.76
N ALA A 224 -8.99 1.96 2.12
CA ALA A 224 -8.36 0.69 1.77
C ALA A 224 -7.08 0.87 0.93
N ARG A 225 -7.09 1.78 -0.04
CA ARG A 225 -5.89 2.04 -0.88
C ARG A 225 -4.80 2.79 -0.12
N ALA A 226 -5.19 3.72 0.75
CA ALA A 226 -4.26 4.39 1.64
C ALA A 226 -3.57 3.38 2.59
N ILE A 227 -4.32 2.45 3.19
CA ILE A 227 -3.75 1.36 3.98
C ILE A 227 -2.78 0.53 3.14
N GLN A 228 -3.17 0.17 1.92
CA GLN A 228 -2.31 -0.63 1.04
C GLN A 228 -1.00 0.08 0.70
N LEU A 229 -1.03 1.37 0.35
CA LEU A 229 0.17 2.18 0.11
C LEU A 229 1.01 2.34 1.37
N GLY A 230 0.38 2.61 2.52
CA GLY A 230 1.05 2.67 3.82
C GLY A 230 1.80 1.38 4.15
N ASN A 231 1.15 0.22 3.99
CA ASN A 231 1.76 -1.09 4.22
C ASN A 231 2.92 -1.35 3.25
N LEU A 232 2.78 -1.01 1.97
CA LEU A 232 3.85 -1.18 0.98
C LEU A 232 5.08 -0.33 1.33
N TYR A 233 4.87 0.94 1.67
CA TYR A 233 5.97 1.80 2.09
C TYR A 233 6.61 1.36 3.41
N PHE A 234 5.80 1.01 4.41
CA PHE A 234 6.30 0.67 5.75
C PHE A 234 6.90 -0.74 5.82
N GLU A 235 6.12 -1.75 5.45
CA GLU A 235 6.46 -3.15 5.72
C GLU A 235 7.36 -3.75 4.63
N TRP A 236 7.22 -3.30 3.37
CA TRP A 236 7.97 -3.85 2.25
C TRP A 236 9.21 -3.03 1.88
N LEU A 237 9.09 -1.70 1.89
CA LEU A 237 10.18 -0.80 1.54
C LEU A 237 10.96 -0.26 2.74
N PHE A 238 10.44 -0.39 3.97
CA PHE A 238 11.02 0.18 5.19
C PHE A 238 11.17 1.71 5.15
N LEU A 239 10.18 2.40 4.56
CA LEU A 239 10.11 3.85 4.40
C LEU A 239 8.95 4.42 5.24
N PRO A 240 9.08 4.49 6.58
CA PRO A 240 8.00 4.95 7.47
C PRO A 240 7.56 6.39 7.19
N THR A 241 8.47 7.26 6.78
CA THR A 241 8.18 8.67 6.43
C THR A 241 7.25 8.79 5.23
N LEU A 242 7.36 7.86 4.27
CA LEU A 242 6.43 7.77 3.14
C LEU A 242 5.12 7.06 3.52
N ALA A 243 5.15 6.13 4.46
CA ALA A 243 3.97 5.39 4.88
C ALA A 243 3.02 6.23 5.75
N GLN A 244 3.57 7.03 6.67
CA GLN A 244 2.82 7.84 7.62
C GLN A 244 1.69 8.66 7.00
N PRO A 245 1.92 9.50 5.96
CA PRO A 245 0.84 10.30 5.39
C PRO A 245 -0.28 9.44 4.81
N TYR A 246 0.02 8.26 4.26
CA TYR A 246 -1.03 7.35 3.78
C TYR A 246 -1.88 6.81 4.94
N TYR A 247 -1.28 6.39 6.04
CA TYR A 247 -2.07 5.94 7.20
C TYR A 247 -2.89 7.07 7.83
N GLU A 248 -2.37 8.30 7.90
CA GLU A 248 -3.12 9.46 8.39
C GLU A 248 -4.32 9.78 7.48
N GLN A 249 -4.14 9.68 6.16
CA GLN A 249 -5.24 9.82 5.21
C GLN A 249 -6.24 8.65 5.30
N ALA A 250 -5.76 7.42 5.51
CA ALA A 250 -6.64 6.27 5.75
C ALA A 250 -7.54 6.51 6.97
N LEU A 251 -6.95 6.99 8.08
CA LEU A 251 -7.69 7.29 9.30
C LEU A 251 -8.78 8.34 9.03
N THR A 252 -8.44 9.40 8.30
CA THR A 252 -9.39 10.45 7.90
C THR A 252 -10.53 9.90 7.04
N LEU A 253 -10.24 8.97 6.12
CA LEU A 253 -11.23 8.38 5.21
C LEU A 253 -12.10 7.29 5.88
N SER A 254 -11.64 6.69 6.98
CA SER A 254 -12.35 5.63 7.71
C SER A 254 -13.56 6.14 8.54
N GLY A 255 -13.82 7.45 8.54
CA GLY A 255 -14.94 8.09 9.23
C GLY A 255 -14.76 8.14 10.76
N ASP A 256 -15.85 8.43 11.49
CA ASP A 256 -15.80 8.63 12.96
C ASP A 256 -16.32 7.42 13.76
N THR A 257 -16.85 6.39 13.09
CA THR A 257 -17.45 5.23 13.77
C THR A 257 -16.38 4.19 14.11
N PRO A 258 -16.22 3.79 15.38
CA PRO A 258 -15.28 2.75 15.77
C PRO A 258 -15.42 1.49 14.89
N SER A 259 -14.33 1.13 14.21
CA SER A 259 -14.29 0.00 13.30
C SER A 259 -12.96 -0.73 13.39
N LEU A 260 -12.93 -1.99 12.94
CA LEU A 260 -11.69 -2.76 12.88
C LEU A 260 -10.65 -2.06 12.00
N GLU A 261 -11.09 -1.45 10.90
CA GLU A 261 -10.23 -0.68 10.01
C GLU A 261 -9.52 0.47 10.75
N GLN A 262 -10.26 1.28 11.51
CA GLN A 262 -9.68 2.34 12.34
C GLN A 262 -8.66 1.81 13.35
N ALA A 263 -9.00 0.71 14.03
CA ALA A 263 -8.11 0.11 15.04
C ALA A 263 -6.79 -0.34 14.42
N VAL A 264 -6.83 -0.94 13.23
CA VAL A 264 -5.66 -1.36 12.45
C VAL A 264 -4.83 -0.15 12.00
N ILE A 265 -5.47 0.91 11.45
CA ILE A 265 -4.77 2.12 11.02
C ILE A 265 -4.03 2.78 12.20
N LEU A 266 -4.71 2.96 13.33
CA LEU A 266 -4.12 3.53 14.55
C LEU A 266 -2.97 2.67 15.07
N THR A 267 -3.10 1.35 15.00
CA THR A 267 -2.03 0.43 15.38
C THR A 267 -0.79 0.62 14.51
N GLN A 268 -0.98 0.74 13.19
CA GLN A 268 0.12 0.97 12.25
C GLN A 268 0.75 2.35 12.40
N LEU A 269 -0.03 3.40 12.65
CA LEU A 269 0.50 4.72 12.99
C LEU A 269 1.38 4.67 14.24
N GLY A 270 0.98 3.92 15.26
CA GLY A 270 1.80 3.72 16.45
C GLY A 270 3.12 3.01 16.15
N HIS A 271 3.10 1.95 15.32
CA HIS A 271 4.34 1.30 14.87
C HIS A 271 5.24 2.25 14.08
N VAL A 272 4.67 3.03 13.16
CA VAL A 272 5.42 4.03 12.38
C VAL A 272 6.09 5.04 13.30
N ARG A 273 5.37 5.56 14.32
CA ARG A 273 5.95 6.50 15.29
C ARG A 273 7.06 5.88 16.13
N ALA A 274 6.87 4.66 16.64
CA ALA A 274 7.89 3.96 17.42
C ALA A 274 9.19 3.78 16.60
N VAL A 275 9.04 3.35 15.35
CA VAL A 275 10.14 3.20 14.39
C VAL A 275 10.84 4.53 14.06
N MET A 276 10.14 5.65 14.19
CA MET A 276 10.69 7.00 14.02
C MET A 276 11.22 7.62 15.33
N HIS A 277 11.38 6.84 16.40
CA HIS A 277 11.80 7.29 17.75
C HIS A 277 10.86 8.31 18.40
N ASP A 278 9.59 8.28 18.02
CA ASP A 278 8.53 9.08 18.63
C ASP A 278 7.72 8.20 19.58
N ALA A 279 8.33 7.82 20.71
CA ALA A 279 7.74 6.95 21.72
C ALA A 279 6.42 7.52 22.29
N GLU A 280 6.38 8.83 22.55
CA GLU A 280 5.16 9.50 23.02
C GLU A 280 4.04 9.41 21.97
N GLY A 281 4.34 9.72 20.71
CA GLY A 281 3.39 9.61 19.59
C GLY A 281 2.92 8.17 19.37
N ALA A 282 3.81 7.18 19.49
CA ALA A 282 3.47 5.76 19.40
C ALA A 282 2.45 5.35 20.46
N ILE A 283 2.70 5.72 21.72
CA ILE A 283 1.80 5.46 22.85
C ILE A 283 0.44 6.12 22.63
N VAL A 284 0.39 7.35 22.11
CA VAL A 284 -0.87 8.04 21.81
C VAL A 284 -1.71 7.27 20.79
N TYR A 285 -1.09 6.80 19.71
CA TYR A 285 -1.80 6.04 18.68
C TYR A 285 -2.25 4.67 19.17
N TRP A 286 -1.41 3.93 19.89
CA TRP A 286 -1.79 2.62 20.42
C TRP A 286 -2.88 2.71 21.49
N ARG A 287 -2.89 3.74 22.35
CA ARG A 287 -4.01 3.96 23.29
C ARG A 287 -5.32 4.27 22.56
N SER A 288 -5.26 5.04 21.48
CA SER A 288 -6.40 5.28 20.61
C SER A 288 -6.90 3.96 20.00
N ALA A 289 -6.00 3.10 19.50
CA ALA A 289 -6.35 1.77 19.00
C ALA A 289 -6.97 0.87 20.08
N GLN A 290 -6.43 0.85 21.31
CA GLN A 290 -7.01 0.12 22.45
C GLN A 290 -8.44 0.56 22.76
N ALA A 291 -8.74 1.87 22.69
CA ALA A 291 -10.09 2.38 22.90
C ALA A 291 -11.07 1.86 21.83
N VAL A 292 -10.63 1.77 20.57
CA VAL A 292 -11.43 1.19 19.48
C VAL A 292 -11.61 -0.32 19.71
N TYR A 293 -10.54 -1.07 19.94
CA TYR A 293 -10.63 -2.53 20.20
C TYR A 293 -11.48 -2.87 21.42
N LYS A 294 -11.46 -2.04 22.46
CA LYS A 294 -12.35 -2.19 23.62
C LYS A 294 -13.82 -2.07 23.26
N THR A 295 -14.16 -1.16 22.34
CA THR A 295 -15.52 -1.01 21.83
C THR A 295 -15.94 -2.22 20.98
N LEU A 296 -14.98 -2.83 20.27
CA LEU A 296 -15.18 -4.04 19.46
C LEU A 296 -15.15 -5.34 20.27
N GLY A 297 -14.75 -5.29 21.55
CA GLY A 297 -14.63 -6.46 22.41
C GLY A 297 -13.40 -7.34 22.15
N ASP A 298 -12.36 -6.80 21.49
CA ASP A 298 -11.14 -7.55 21.16
C ASP A 298 -10.09 -7.42 22.27
N ALA A 299 -10.15 -8.34 23.24
CA ALA A 299 -9.24 -8.33 24.39
C ALA A 299 -7.79 -8.72 24.03
N GLU A 300 -7.58 -9.56 23.01
CA GLU A 300 -6.25 -10.02 22.60
C GLU A 300 -5.44 -8.83 22.04
N GLN A 301 -6.07 -8.02 21.19
CA GLN A 301 -5.41 -6.82 20.64
C GLN A 301 -5.09 -5.79 21.73
N ILE A 302 -5.95 -5.63 22.73
CA ILE A 302 -5.70 -4.70 23.84
C ILE A 302 -4.47 -5.11 24.64
N GLU A 303 -4.33 -6.40 24.96
CA GLU A 303 -3.18 -6.94 25.70
C GLU A 303 -1.88 -6.81 24.88
N GLN A 304 -1.96 -7.07 23.57
CA GLN A 304 -0.82 -6.90 22.67
C GLN A 304 -0.36 -5.43 22.61
N LEU A 305 -1.28 -4.48 22.47
CA LEU A 305 -0.96 -3.06 22.46
C LEU A 305 -0.42 -2.57 23.81
N GLU A 306 -0.90 -3.12 24.93
CA GLU A 306 -0.35 -2.78 26.25
C GLU A 306 1.13 -3.19 26.35
N THR A 307 1.48 -4.35 25.77
CA THR A 307 2.88 -4.80 25.71
C THR A 307 3.76 -3.80 24.96
N TYR A 308 3.31 -3.30 23.80
CA TYR A 308 4.05 -2.28 23.05
C TYR A 308 4.16 -0.97 23.82
N ILE A 309 3.08 -0.54 24.47
CA ILE A 309 3.08 0.68 25.29
C ILE A 309 4.08 0.58 26.44
N GLU A 310 4.14 -0.55 27.15
CA GLU A 310 5.10 -0.74 28.25
C GLU A 310 6.54 -0.78 27.76
N GLN A 311 6.79 -1.35 26.57
CA GLN A 311 8.11 -1.32 25.93
C GLN A 311 8.56 0.11 25.63
N GLU A 312 7.72 0.94 25.01
CA GLU A 312 8.06 2.34 24.69
C GLU A 312 8.16 3.22 25.95
N LYS A 313 7.33 2.98 26.98
CA LYS A 313 7.45 3.70 28.27
C LYS A 313 8.80 3.48 28.93
N ALA A 314 9.43 2.31 28.74
CA ALA A 314 10.75 2.03 29.30
C ALA A 314 11.88 2.82 28.61
N LEU A 315 11.60 3.46 27.47
CA LEU A 315 12.54 4.30 26.71
C LEU A 315 12.45 5.80 27.07
N LEU A 316 11.43 6.21 27.84
CA LEU A 316 11.19 7.59 28.31
C LEU A 316 11.78 7.83 29.71
#